data_AF-A0A660T8N0-F1
#
_entry.id   AF-A0A660T8N0-F1
#
_cell.length_a   1.000
_cell.length_b   1.000
_cell.length_c   1.000
_cell.angle_alpha   90.00
_cell.angle_beta   90.00
_cell.angle_gamma   90.00
#
_symmetry.space_group_name_H-M   'P 1'
#
loop_
_entity.id
_entity.type
_entity.pdbx_description
1 polymer ?
#
loop_
_entity_poly.entity_id
_entity_poly.type
_entity_poly.pdbx_seq_one_letter_code
_entity_poly.pdbx_strand_id
1 'polypeptide(L)' 'NGTRATHALQVCWELTAQNRKREISGLVEACSALKLSSGIILTYDQTQEEQINAVKIVVLPVWKWLLSDNFHEL' A
#
# COMPACT_ATOMS: atom_id res chain seq x y z
N ASN A 1 13.71 11.22 21.00
CA ASN A 1 12.36 10.82 20.56
C ASN A 1 12.23 11.10 19.09
N GLY A 2 12.19 10.05 18.26
CA GLY A 2 12.04 10.17 16.81
C GLY A 2 10.61 9.89 16.36
N THR A 3 10.23 10.42 15.20
CA THR A 3 8.95 10.12 14.56
C THR A 3 8.92 8.67 14.09
N ARG A 4 7.91 7.90 14.51
CA ARG A 4 7.69 6.52 14.04
C ARG A 4 6.69 6.54 12.89
N ALA A 5 7.12 6.12 11.69
CA ALA A 5 6.20 5.90 10.59
C ALA A 5 5.21 4.78 10.96
N THR A 6 3.93 4.99 10.68
CA THR A 6 2.86 4.03 10.97
C THR A 6 2.28 3.39 9.72
N HIS A 7 2.48 4.00 8.56
CA HIS A 7 1.92 3.54 7.29
C HIS A 7 2.90 3.84 6.14
N ALA A 8 2.85 3.01 5.10
CA ALA A 8 3.51 3.25 3.82
C ALA A 8 2.44 3.21 2.71
N LEU A 9 2.41 4.26 1.91
CA LEU A 9 1.45 4.42 0.82
C LEU A 9 2.22 4.61 -0.48
N GLN A 10 1.79 3.89 -1.51
CA GLN A 10 2.15 4.15 -2.89
C GLN A 10 0.89 4.59 -3.66
N VAL A 11 1.01 5.55 -4.57
CA VAL A 11 -0.11 6.10 -5.35
C VAL A 11 0.20 6.04 -6.84
N CYS A 12 -0.66 5.38 -7.61
CA CYS A 12 -0.61 5.38 -9.06
C CYS A 12 -2.02 5.49 -9.66
N TRP A 13 -2.15 5.87 -10.93
CA TRP A 13 -3.47 5.92 -11.58
C TRP A 13 -4.06 4.51 -11.72
N GLU A 14 -3.27 3.61 -12.31
CA GLU A 14 -3.60 2.21 -12.54
C GLU A 14 -2.34 1.35 -12.36
N LEU A 15 -2.49 0.22 -11.67
CA LEU A 15 -1.57 -0.89 -11.63
C LEU A 15 -1.70 -1.71 -12.91
N THR A 16 -0.66 -1.67 -13.73
CA THR A 16 -0.57 -2.36 -15.01
C THR A 16 0.60 -3.34 -15.00
N ALA A 17 0.65 -4.27 -15.94
CA ALA A 17 1.79 -5.20 -16.05
C ALA A 17 3.14 -4.49 -16.16
N GLN A 18 3.18 -3.28 -16.74
CA GLN A 18 4.41 -2.51 -16.94
C GLN A 18 4.93 -1.88 -15.65
N ASN A 19 4.05 -1.36 -14.78
CA ASN A 19 4.47 -0.66 -13.56
C ASN A 19 4.43 -1.54 -12.30
N ARG A 20 3.65 -2.64 -12.31
CA ARG A 20 3.38 -3.48 -11.14
C ARG A 20 4.61 -3.86 -10.35
N LYS A 21 5.65 -4.35 -11.04
CA LYS A 21 6.90 -4.77 -10.38
C LYS A 21 7.54 -3.60 -9.62
N ARG A 22 7.60 -2.41 -10.24
CA ARG A 22 8.20 -1.22 -9.62
C ARG A 22 7.39 -0.74 -8.42
N GLU A 23 6.06 -0.60 -8.58
CA GLU A 23 5.19 -0.07 -7.52
C GLU A 23 5.19 -0.96 -6.29
N ILE A 24 5.07 -2.27 -6.50
CA ILE A 24 5.04 -3.25 -5.41
C ILE A 24 6.41 -3.38 -4.74
N SER A 25 7.50 -3.49 -5.50
CA SER A 25 8.83 -3.65 -4.90
C SER A 25 9.21 -2.45 -4.04
N GLY A 26 8.95 -1.23 -4.51
CA GLY A 26 9.22 -0.03 -3.72
C GLY A 26 8.41 0.02 -2.42
N LEU A 27 7.14 -0.38 -2.46
CA LEU A 27 6.30 -0.44 -1.27
C LEU A 27 6.75 -1.51 -0.28
N VAL A 28 7.10 -2.71 -0.75
CA VAL A 28 7.63 -3.80 0.10
C VAL A 28 8.96 -3.40 0.76
N GLU A 29 9.86 -2.74 0.02
CA GLU A 29 11.12 -2.22 0.56
C GLU A 29 10.87 -1.16 1.64
N ALA A 30 9.94 -0.23 1.42
CA ALA A 30 9.56 0.77 2.41
C ALA A 30 8.97 0.12 3.67
N CYS A 31 8.05 -0.83 3.54
CA CYS A 31 7.47 -1.56 4.67
C CYS A 31 8.54 -2.30 5.47
N SER A 32 9.47 -2.99 4.79
CA SER A 32 10.59 -3.69 5.43
C SER A 32 11.48 -2.73 6.23
N ALA A 33 11.91 -1.62 5.62
CA ALA A 33 12.77 -0.62 6.27
C ALA A 33 12.09 0.03 7.49
N LEU A 34 10.77 0.21 7.43
CA LEU A 34 9.97 0.83 8.48
C LEU A 34 9.38 -0.18 9.49
N LYS A 35 9.65 -1.47 9.31
CA LYS A 35 9.08 -2.58 10.11
C LYS A 35 7.55 -2.57 10.15
N LEU A 36 6.93 -2.26 9.02
CA LEU A 36 5.48 -2.31 8.81
C LEU A 36 5.08 -3.67 8.24
N SER A 37 3.98 -4.23 8.73
CA SER A 37 3.41 -5.50 8.25
C SER A 37 2.48 -5.34 7.04
N SER A 38 2.06 -4.11 6.74
CA SER A 38 1.19 -3.79 5.61
C SER A 38 1.63 -2.53 4.88
N GLY A 39 1.24 -2.44 3.61
CA GLY A 39 1.40 -1.28 2.76
C GLY A 39 0.18 -1.14 1.84
N ILE A 40 -0.11 0.09 1.44
CA ILE A 40 -1.29 0.41 0.65
C ILE A 40 -0.88 0.97 -0.71
N ILE A 41 -1.51 0.50 -1.78
CA ILE A 41 -1.48 1.14 -3.10
C ILE A 41 -2.83 1.81 -3.37
N LEU A 42 -2.84 3.13 -3.45
CA LEU A 42 -4.02 3.90 -3.86
C LEU A 42 -4.06 4.01 -5.38
N THR A 43 -5.20 3.64 -5.95
CA THR A 43 -5.46 3.69 -7.40
C THR A 43 -6.69 4.54 -7.72
N TYR A 44 -6.98 4.74 -9.01
CA TYR A 44 -8.20 5.40 -9.44
C TYR A 44 -9.44 4.55 -9.10
N ASP A 45 -9.45 3.26 -9.45
CA ASP A 45 -10.63 2.38 -9.33
C ASP A 45 -10.32 0.89 -9.07
N GLN A 46 -9.06 0.49 -8.95
CA GLN A 46 -8.69 -0.92 -8.76
C GLN A 46 -8.74 -1.33 -7.29
N THR A 47 -9.16 -2.58 -7.04
CA THR A 47 -9.13 -3.21 -5.72
C THR A 47 -8.47 -4.57 -5.83
N GLN A 48 -7.50 -4.86 -4.97
CA GLN A 48 -6.79 -6.14 -4.90
C GLN A 48 -6.15 -6.30 -3.51
N GLU A 49 -6.03 -7.51 -3.02
CA GLU A 49 -5.16 -7.82 -1.88
C GLU A 49 -4.19 -8.93 -2.25
N GLU A 50 -2.94 -8.81 -1.81
CA GLU A 50 -1.95 -9.86 -1.97
C GLU A 50 -0.93 -9.85 -0.82
N GLN A 51 -0.43 -11.04 -0.49
CA GLN A 51 0.65 -11.22 0.46
C GLN A 51 1.96 -11.40 -0.32
N ILE A 52 2.93 -10.51 -0.09
CA ILE A 52 4.26 -10.60 -0.71
C ILE A 52 5.29 -10.61 0.40
N ASN A 53 6.01 -11.74 0.51
CA ASN A 53 6.85 -12.04 1.66
C ASN A 53 6.04 -11.95 2.97
N ALA A 54 6.45 -11.09 3.90
CA ALA A 54 5.77 -10.83 5.18
C ALA A 54 4.95 -9.52 5.18
N VAL A 55 4.77 -8.88 4.01
CA VAL A 55 4.02 -7.63 3.87
C VAL A 55 2.69 -7.89 3.16
N LYS A 56 1.58 -7.49 3.80
CA LYS A 56 0.27 -7.43 3.18
C LYS A 56 0.19 -6.17 2.31
N ILE A 57 -0.10 -6.35 1.02
CA ILE A 57 -0.32 -5.24 0.09
C ILE A 57 -1.81 -5.13 -0.21
N VAL A 58 -2.38 -3.97 0.11
CA VAL A 58 -3.78 -3.65 -0.19
C VAL A 58 -3.82 -2.60 -1.28
N VAL A 59 -4.40 -2.95 -2.42
CA VAL A 59 -4.72 -2.03 -3.50
C VAL A 59 -6.17 -1.60 -3.33
N LEU A 60 -6.44 -0.30 -3.26
CA LEU A 60 -7.80 0.22 -3.22
C LEU A 60 -7.95 1.56 -3.96
N PRO A 61 -9.15 1.90 -4.45
CA PRO A 61 -9.44 3.21 -4.99
C PRO A 61 -9.25 4.29 -3.92
N VAL A 62 -8.68 5.44 -4.30
CA VAL A 62 -8.48 6.56 -3.37
C VAL A 62 -9.77 7.02 -2.71
N TRP A 63 -10.90 6.99 -3.43
CA TRP A 63 -12.19 7.38 -2.87
C TRP A 63 -12.69 6.40 -1.81
N LYS A 64 -12.38 5.10 -1.93
CA LYS A 64 -12.70 4.14 -0.85
C LYS A 64 -11.87 4.45 0.38
N TRP A 65 -10.58 4.73 0.19
CA TRP A 65 -9.70 5.11 1.29
C TRP A 65 -10.18 6.39 2.02
N LEU A 66 -10.60 7.41 1.28
CA LEU A 66 -11.11 8.67 1.85
C LEU A 66 -12.41 8.50 2.64
N LEU A 67 -13.21 7.48 2.32
CA LEU A 67 -14.50 7.20 2.97
C LEU A 67 -14.40 6.11 4.05
N SER A 68 -13.21 5.53 4.28
CA SER A 68 -13.03 4.49 5.29
C SER A 68 -12.92 5.09 6.70
N ASP A 69 -13.87 4.77 7.57
CA ASP A 69 -13.86 5.20 8.98
C ASP A 69 -12.82 4.44 9.84
N ASN A 70 -12.40 3.24 9.43
CA ASN A 70 -11.49 2.36 10.18
C ASN A 70 -10.20 2.05 9.40
N PHE A 71 -9.34 3.05 9.27
CA PHE A 71 -8.04 2.91 8.59
C PHE A 71 -7.08 1.91 9.25
N HIS A 72 -7.24 1.63 10.56
CA HIS A 72 -6.36 0.72 11.31
C HIS A 72 -6.52 -0.76 10.96
N GLU A 73 -7.55 -1.15 10.22
CA GLU A 73 -7.85 -2.54 9.84
C GLU A 73 -7.33 -2.93 8.46
N LEU A 74 -6.80 -1.98 7.69
CA LEU A 74 -6.26 -2.17 6.33
C LEU A 74 -4.77 -2.53 6.34
#